data_AF-A0A9N9GNS0-F1
#
_entry.id   AF-A0A9N9GNS0-F1
#
_cell.length_a   1.000
_cell.length_b   1.000
_cell.length_c   1.000
_cell.angle_alpha   90.00
_cell.angle_beta   90.00
_cell.angle_gamma   90.00
#
_symmetry.space_group_name_H-M   'P 1'
#
loop_
_entity.id
_entity.type
_entity.pdbx_description
1 polymer ?
#
loop_
_entity_poly.entity_id
_entity_poly.type
_entity_poly.pdbx_seq_one_letter_code
_entity_poly.pdbx_strand_id
1 'polypeptide(L)'
;MEIMNLKDVDKTSTIERIMKTAETEKLVIIKTSEAEKLEIVKIKEAENQNAQWEIKKCKQSKLRTENMCSVRGALEFIRSKIWSNGNPSIFEEPFDKTLLRLSEDKKFMNFLQKTCDENHLRFNDVKRCIDGLYHTASKNFHGHQEITINAQSWSDNEILSLGAIFEYFQIQWKYYNAEGILDNYPYKISLS
;
A
#
# COMPACT_ATOMS: atom_id res chain seq x y z
N MET A 1 -67.52 -29.49 -37.10
CA MET A 1 -67.62 -28.13 -36.55
C MET A 1 -66.32 -27.89 -35.83
N GLU A 2 -65.39 -27.13 -36.43
CA GLU A 2 -64.17 -26.66 -35.76
C GLU A 2 -63.60 -25.53 -36.63
N ILE A 3 -64.14 -24.32 -36.43
CA ILE A 3 -63.54 -23.10 -36.96
C ILE A 3 -62.51 -22.69 -35.92
N MET A 4 -61.31 -23.26 -36.01
CA MET A 4 -60.19 -22.76 -35.21
C MET A 4 -59.85 -21.34 -35.65
N ASN A 5 -59.82 -20.46 -34.66
CA ASN A 5 -59.87 -19.01 -34.77
C ASN A 5 -58.54 -18.47 -35.36
N LEU A 6 -58.48 -18.30 -36.69
CA LEU A 6 -57.33 -17.73 -37.43
C LEU A 6 -56.84 -16.38 -36.87
N LYS A 7 -57.68 -15.64 -36.12
CA LYS A 7 -57.33 -14.39 -35.43
C LYS A 7 -56.50 -14.57 -34.16
N ASP A 8 -56.51 -15.75 -33.53
CA ASP A 8 -55.78 -15.99 -32.29
C ASP A 8 -54.32 -16.41 -32.55
N VAL A 9 -54.06 -17.16 -33.63
CA VAL A 9 -52.72 -17.61 -34.03
C VAL A 9 -51.79 -16.43 -34.38
N ASP A 10 -52.33 -15.40 -35.05
CA ASP A 10 -51.56 -14.22 -35.47
C ASP A 10 -51.18 -13.30 -34.29
N LYS A 11 -52.05 -13.25 -33.26
CA LYS A 11 -51.77 -12.56 -32.00
C LYS A 11 -50.67 -13.26 -31.20
N THR A 12 -50.67 -14.60 -31.16
CA THR A 12 -49.64 -15.37 -30.45
C THR A 12 -48.26 -15.14 -31.06
N SER A 13 -48.14 -15.14 -32.40
CA SER A 13 -46.87 -14.86 -33.09
C SER A 13 -46.36 -13.44 -32.86
N THR A 14 -47.28 -12.49 -32.69
CA THR A 14 -46.95 -11.08 -32.45
C THR A 14 -46.44 -10.86 -31.03
N ILE A 15 -47.10 -11.47 -30.04
CA ILE A 15 -46.67 -11.44 -28.63
C ILE A 15 -45.27 -12.04 -28.47
N GLU A 16 -45.01 -13.18 -29.10
CA GLU A 16 -43.72 -13.86 -29.01
C GLU A 16 -42.58 -13.01 -29.61
N ARG A 17 -42.85 -12.30 -30.71
CA ARG A 17 -41.90 -11.36 -31.32
C ARG A 17 -41.60 -10.18 -30.41
N ILE A 18 -42.63 -9.61 -29.79
CA ILE A 18 -42.49 -8.48 -28.84
C ILE A 18 -41.66 -8.91 -27.63
N MET A 19 -41.94 -10.10 -27.07
CA MET A 19 -41.18 -10.64 -25.94
C MET A 19 -39.70 -10.82 -26.29
N LYS A 20 -39.41 -11.40 -27.47
CA LYS A 20 -38.05 -11.64 -27.92
C LYS A 20 -37.28 -10.33 -28.14
N THR A 21 -37.92 -9.32 -28.71
CA THR A 21 -37.35 -7.97 -28.87
C THR A 21 -37.07 -7.33 -27.51
N ALA A 22 -38.03 -7.35 -26.58
CA ALA A 22 -37.86 -6.80 -25.24
C ALA A 22 -36.73 -7.49 -24.46
N GLU A 23 -36.56 -8.79 -24.64
CA GLU A 23 -35.50 -9.57 -24.01
C GLU A 23 -34.12 -9.21 -24.59
N THR A 24 -34.03 -9.00 -25.90
CA THR A 24 -32.80 -8.51 -26.54
C THR A 24 -32.44 -7.08 -26.12
N GLU A 25 -33.41 -6.17 -26.03
CA GLU A 25 -33.20 -4.80 -25.57
C GLU A 25 -32.71 -4.78 -24.12
N LYS A 26 -33.33 -5.58 -23.25
CA LYS A 26 -32.90 -5.73 -21.85
C LYS A 26 -31.46 -6.24 -21.75
N LEU A 27 -31.09 -7.23 -22.57
CA LEU A 27 -29.72 -7.75 -22.63
C LEU A 27 -28.70 -6.70 -23.08
N VAL A 28 -29.05 -5.87 -24.07
CA VAL A 28 -28.20 -4.76 -24.53
C VAL A 28 -28.00 -3.74 -23.41
N ILE A 29 -29.07 -3.33 -22.73
CA ILE A 29 -29.00 -2.36 -21.61
C ILE A 29 -28.09 -2.90 -20.49
N ILE A 30 -28.21 -4.17 -20.13
CA ILE A 30 -27.37 -4.80 -19.10
C ILE A 30 -25.89 -4.75 -19.52
N LYS A 31 -25.57 -5.19 -20.73
CA LYS A 31 -24.18 -5.21 -21.23
C LYS A 31 -23.57 -3.80 -21.28
N THR A 32 -24.32 -2.81 -21.73
CA THR A 32 -23.85 -1.41 -21.75
C THR A 32 -23.61 -0.89 -20.34
N SER A 33 -24.53 -1.16 -19.40
CA SER A 33 -24.36 -0.77 -17.99
C SER A 33 -23.16 -1.44 -17.33
N GLU A 34 -22.89 -2.71 -17.63
CA GLU A 34 -21.72 -3.43 -17.13
C GLU A 34 -20.41 -2.85 -17.68
N ALA A 35 -20.37 -2.51 -18.97
CA ALA A 35 -19.22 -1.86 -19.59
C ALA A 35 -18.92 -0.48 -18.97
N GLU A 36 -19.94 0.35 -18.78
CA GLU A 36 -19.81 1.66 -18.13
C GLU A 36 -19.30 1.52 -16.69
N LYS A 37 -19.81 0.55 -15.92
CA LYS A 37 -19.31 0.27 -14.57
C LYS A 37 -17.85 -0.12 -14.58
N LEU A 38 -17.43 -0.96 -15.52
CA LEU A 38 -16.04 -1.39 -15.65
C LEU A 38 -15.12 -0.19 -15.99
N GLU A 39 -15.57 0.70 -16.87
CA GLU A 39 -14.85 1.93 -17.23
C GLU A 39 -14.68 2.85 -16.02
N ILE A 40 -15.75 3.06 -15.24
CA ILE A 40 -15.71 3.86 -14.01
C ILE A 40 -14.74 3.26 -12.97
N VAL A 41 -14.69 1.93 -12.84
CA VAL A 41 -13.73 1.27 -11.93
C VAL A 41 -12.29 1.55 -12.35
N LYS A 42 -11.97 1.42 -13.66
CA LYS A 42 -10.62 1.70 -14.17
C LYS A 42 -10.20 3.16 -13.95
N ILE A 43 -11.12 4.11 -14.19
CA ILE A 43 -10.85 5.54 -13.96
C ILE A 43 -10.54 5.78 -12.48
N LYS A 44 -11.35 5.25 -11.57
CA LYS A 44 -11.13 5.41 -10.13
C LYS A 44 -9.83 4.77 -9.65
N GLU A 45 -9.45 3.61 -10.20
CA GLU A 45 -8.17 2.98 -9.90
C GLU A 45 -6.99 3.86 -10.34
N ALA A 46 -7.05 4.43 -11.54
CA ALA A 46 -6.02 5.33 -12.05
C ALA A 46 -5.93 6.63 -11.21
N GLU A 47 -7.05 7.24 -10.84
CA GLU A 47 -7.10 8.42 -9.98
C GLU A 47 -6.49 8.12 -8.60
N ASN A 48 -6.82 6.98 -8.00
CA ASN A 48 -6.26 6.57 -6.71
C ASN A 48 -4.74 6.34 -6.80
N GLN A 49 -4.26 5.68 -7.87
CA GLN A 49 -2.82 5.52 -8.10
C GLN A 49 -2.10 6.87 -8.24
N ASN A 50 -2.68 7.82 -8.96
CA ASN A 50 -2.11 9.15 -9.12
C ASN A 50 -2.07 9.92 -7.78
N ALA A 51 -3.14 9.86 -6.98
CA ALA A 51 -3.17 10.48 -5.65
C ALA A 51 -2.10 9.90 -4.72
N GLN A 52 -1.91 8.57 -4.73
CA GLN A 52 -0.86 7.90 -3.97
C GLN A 52 0.55 8.34 -4.41
N TRP A 53 0.76 8.53 -5.71
CA TRP A 53 2.03 9.02 -6.25
C TRP A 53 2.36 10.44 -5.78
N GLU A 54 1.40 11.36 -5.84
CA GLU A 54 1.59 12.73 -5.37
C GLU A 54 1.85 12.82 -3.86
N ILE A 55 1.19 11.98 -3.05
CA ILE A 55 1.47 11.87 -1.61
C ILE A 55 2.91 11.43 -1.37
N LYS A 56 3.39 10.40 -2.08
CA LYS A 56 4.78 9.90 -1.95
C LYS A 56 5.79 10.99 -2.33
N LYS A 57 5.54 11.71 -3.43
CA LYS A 57 6.38 12.82 -3.92
C LYS A 57 6.44 13.98 -2.92
N CYS A 58 5.30 14.37 -2.35
CA CYS A 58 5.23 15.42 -1.33
C CYS A 58 6.02 15.05 -0.07
N LYS A 59 5.88 13.81 0.42
CA LYS A 59 6.67 13.29 1.56
C LYS A 59 8.17 13.35 1.27
N GLN A 60 8.60 12.92 0.09
CA GLN A 60 10.02 12.96 -0.30
C GLN A 60 10.55 14.39 -0.38
N SER A 61 9.76 15.32 -0.93
CA SER A 61 10.14 16.74 -0.98
C SER A 61 10.37 17.30 0.43
N LYS A 62 9.50 16.96 1.39
CA LYS A 62 9.64 17.40 2.78
C LYS A 62 10.92 16.85 3.43
N LEU A 63 11.19 15.56 3.24
CA LEU A 63 12.41 14.92 3.73
C LEU A 63 13.68 15.54 3.13
N ARG A 64 13.64 15.95 1.85
CA ARG A 64 14.75 16.66 1.19
C ARG A 64 14.96 18.06 1.76
N THR A 65 13.89 18.84 1.93
CA THR A 65 13.98 20.20 2.48
C THR A 65 14.48 20.22 3.93
N GLU A 66 14.23 19.14 4.69
CA GLU A 66 14.65 19.00 6.08
C GLU A 66 16.02 18.31 6.23
N ASN A 67 16.73 18.04 5.12
CA ASN A 67 18.01 17.29 5.09
C ASN A 67 17.93 15.90 5.76
N MET A 68 16.76 15.27 5.69
CA MET A 68 16.42 13.99 6.31
C MET A 68 16.52 12.81 5.32
N CYS A 69 17.30 12.95 4.24
CA CYS A 69 17.47 11.91 3.22
C CYS A 69 18.47 10.82 3.64
N SER A 70 18.23 10.24 4.82
CA SER A 70 18.94 9.09 5.37
C SER A 70 17.93 8.21 6.12
N VAL A 71 18.28 6.96 6.41
CA VAL A 71 17.41 6.09 7.23
C VAL A 71 17.09 6.76 8.57
N ARG A 72 18.08 7.42 9.20
CA ARG A 72 17.86 8.17 10.44
C ARG A 72 16.82 9.27 10.25
N GLY A 73 16.97 10.10 9.21
CA GLY A 73 16.04 11.18 8.92
C GLY A 73 14.62 10.67 8.61
N ALA A 74 14.50 9.53 7.93
CA ALA A 74 13.21 8.88 7.70
C ALA A 74 12.55 8.43 9.03
N LEU A 75 13.33 7.83 9.93
CA LEU A 75 12.86 7.42 11.25
C LEU A 75 12.47 8.63 12.12
N GLU A 76 13.19 9.75 12.03
CA GLU A 76 12.84 11.03 12.67
C GLU A 76 11.49 11.57 12.19
N PHE A 77 11.28 11.55 10.87
CA PHE A 77 10.01 11.94 10.28
C PHE A 77 8.86 11.04 10.78
N ILE A 78 9.06 9.73 10.79
CA ILE A 78 8.06 8.77 11.30
C ILE A 78 7.77 9.03 12.78
N ARG A 79 8.82 9.26 13.58
CA ARG A 79 8.70 9.62 14.99
C ARG A 79 7.78 10.83 15.17
N SER A 80 8.01 11.89 14.39
CA SER A 80 7.17 13.10 14.41
C SER A 80 5.70 12.81 14.06
N LYS A 81 5.45 11.86 13.14
CA LYS A 81 4.10 11.43 12.75
C LYS A 81 3.39 10.63 13.83
N ILE A 82 4.11 9.72 14.49
CA ILE A 82 3.59 8.97 15.65
C ILE A 82 3.19 9.96 16.76
N TRP A 83 4.02 10.97 17.03
CA TRP A 83 3.73 11.98 18.05
C TRP A 83 2.61 12.96 17.70
N SER A 84 2.46 13.33 16.43
CA SER A 84 1.38 14.24 16.00
C SER A 84 -0.02 13.65 16.24
N ASN A 85 -0.11 12.34 16.49
CA ASN A 85 -1.35 11.63 16.84
C ASN A 85 -1.56 11.43 18.36
N GLY A 86 -0.66 11.96 19.21
CA GLY A 86 -0.69 11.79 20.68
C GLY A 86 -0.48 13.11 21.45
N ASN A 87 -0.56 13.05 22.78
CA ASN A 87 -0.40 14.22 23.64
C ASN A 87 1.03 14.81 23.52
N PRO A 88 1.18 16.13 23.27
CA PRO A 88 2.45 16.77 22.90
C PRO A 88 3.47 16.92 24.06
N SER A 89 3.20 16.38 25.26
CA SER A 89 3.94 16.75 26.48
C SER A 89 5.19 15.92 26.79
N ILE A 90 5.69 15.08 25.87
CA ILE A 90 6.86 14.23 26.14
C ILE A 90 7.86 14.37 24.99
N PHE A 91 8.48 15.54 24.88
CA PHE A 91 9.57 15.80 23.92
C PHE A 91 10.93 15.25 24.41
N GLU A 92 10.97 14.64 25.60
CA GLU A 92 12.18 14.11 26.25
C GLU A 92 12.35 12.59 26.12
N GLU A 93 11.44 11.88 25.42
CA GLU A 93 11.54 10.43 25.34
C GLU A 93 12.69 9.98 24.41
N PRO A 94 13.55 9.03 24.84
CA PRO A 94 14.55 8.44 23.96
C PRO A 94 13.92 7.86 22.69
N PHE A 95 14.61 8.00 21.56
CA PHE A 95 14.16 7.55 20.23
C PHE A 95 13.68 6.11 20.19
N ASP A 96 14.45 5.23 20.82
CA ASP A 96 14.22 3.79 20.86
C ASP A 96 12.81 3.49 21.42
N LYS A 97 12.36 4.28 22.41
CA LYS A 97 11.00 4.16 22.97
C LYS A 97 9.90 4.64 22.04
N THR A 98 10.18 5.58 21.13
CA THR A 98 9.13 6.07 20.22
C THR A 98 8.90 5.13 19.05
N LEU A 99 9.94 4.48 18.52
CA LEU A 99 9.76 3.41 17.53
C LEU A 99 9.09 2.18 18.14
N LEU A 100 9.33 1.90 19.44
CA LEU A 100 8.57 0.87 20.16
C LEU A 100 7.07 1.15 20.21
N ARG A 101 6.60 2.40 20.10
CA ARG A 101 5.16 2.69 19.99
C ARG A 101 4.53 2.15 18.71
N LEU A 102 5.32 1.86 17.66
CA LEU A 102 4.82 1.08 16.52
C LEU A 102 4.36 -0.31 16.93
N SER A 103 4.98 -0.89 17.98
CA SER A 103 4.53 -2.16 18.55
C SER A 103 3.17 -2.09 19.23
N GLU A 104 2.66 -0.89 19.50
CA GLU A 104 1.33 -0.65 20.07
C GLU A 104 0.28 -0.39 18.97
N ASP A 105 0.71 0.00 17.77
CA ASP A 105 -0.18 0.15 16.60
C ASP A 105 -0.55 -1.24 16.06
N LYS A 106 -1.77 -1.69 16.39
CA LYS A 106 -2.32 -2.97 15.92
C LYS A 106 -2.33 -3.10 14.40
N LYS A 107 -2.55 -2.00 13.66
CA LYS A 107 -2.57 -2.06 12.19
C LYS A 107 -1.17 -2.33 11.65
N PHE A 108 -0.19 -1.59 12.15
CA PHE A 108 1.21 -1.80 11.80
C PHE A 108 1.67 -3.22 12.19
N MET A 109 1.32 -3.69 13.39
CA MET A 109 1.76 -5.00 13.87
C MET A 109 1.14 -6.16 13.10
N ASN A 110 -0.12 -6.06 12.70
CA ASN A 110 -0.74 -7.04 11.81
C ASN A 110 -0.08 -7.05 10.43
N PHE A 111 0.21 -5.87 9.88
CA PHE A 111 0.93 -5.73 8.62
C PHE A 111 2.35 -6.33 8.68
N LEU A 112 3.09 -6.06 9.77
CA LEU A 112 4.42 -6.60 9.99
C LEU A 112 4.40 -8.12 10.17
N GLN A 113 3.43 -8.66 10.91
CA GLN A 113 3.26 -10.10 11.08
C GLN A 113 3.04 -10.78 9.72
N LYS A 114 2.11 -10.27 8.91
CA LYS A 114 1.84 -10.80 7.56
C LYS A 114 3.10 -10.76 6.68
N THR A 115 3.84 -9.66 6.74
CA THR A 115 5.11 -9.51 6.02
C THR A 115 6.14 -10.55 6.50
N CYS A 116 6.24 -10.81 7.80
CA CYS A 116 7.13 -11.85 8.33
C CYS A 116 6.72 -13.24 7.84
N ASP A 117 5.42 -13.55 7.86
CA ASP A 117 4.89 -14.85 7.44
C ASP A 117 5.18 -15.13 5.97
N GLU A 118 5.01 -14.12 5.09
CA GLU A 118 5.27 -14.22 3.64
C GLU A 118 6.76 -14.40 3.30
N ASN A 119 7.67 -13.99 4.20
CA ASN A 119 9.12 -14.12 4.03
C ASN A 119 9.73 -15.22 4.90
N HIS A 120 8.90 -16.03 5.58
CA HIS A 120 9.34 -17.10 6.48
C HIS A 120 10.30 -16.65 7.59
N LEU A 121 10.14 -15.41 8.06
CA LEU A 121 10.92 -14.87 9.18
C LEU A 121 10.14 -14.97 10.50
N ARG A 122 10.88 -15.10 11.60
CA ARG A 122 10.29 -15.10 12.94
C ARG A 122 9.91 -13.68 13.34
N PHE A 123 8.61 -13.44 13.49
CA PHE A 123 8.07 -12.13 13.87
C PHE A 123 8.74 -11.51 15.10
N ASN A 124 8.99 -12.30 16.15
CA ASN A 124 9.62 -11.80 17.38
C ASN A 124 11.06 -11.31 17.15
N ASP A 125 11.79 -11.93 16.24
CA ASP A 125 13.17 -11.53 15.92
C ASP A 125 13.18 -10.20 15.15
N VAL A 126 12.29 -10.06 14.17
CA VAL A 126 12.08 -8.82 13.41
C VAL A 126 11.58 -7.69 14.31
N LYS A 127 10.58 -7.96 15.16
CA LYS A 127 10.07 -6.98 16.13
C LYS A 127 11.16 -6.47 17.05
N ARG A 128 12.07 -7.34 17.51
CA ARG A 128 13.19 -6.93 18.37
C ARG A 128 14.17 -6.01 17.65
N CYS A 129 14.34 -6.16 16.33
CA CYS A 129 15.19 -5.27 15.54
C CYS A 129 14.68 -3.83 15.50
N ILE A 130 13.37 -3.59 15.57
CA ILE A 130 12.77 -2.24 15.52
C ILE A 130 13.37 -1.30 16.57
N ASP A 131 13.60 -1.81 17.78
CA ASP A 131 14.17 -1.06 18.91
C ASP A 131 15.62 -0.61 18.61
N GLY A 132 16.38 -1.43 17.89
CA GLY A 132 17.78 -1.15 17.54
C GLY A 132 17.98 -0.29 16.30
N LEU A 133 16.93 -0.08 15.48
CA LEU A 133 17.07 0.57 14.17
C LEU A 133 17.63 1.98 14.26
N TYR A 134 17.19 2.76 15.25
CA TYR A 134 17.65 4.13 15.40
C TYR A 134 19.12 4.18 15.80
N HIS A 135 19.54 3.32 16.72
CA HIS A 135 20.93 3.20 17.11
C HIS A 135 21.84 2.83 15.92
N THR A 136 21.44 1.84 15.10
CA THR A 136 22.17 1.48 13.88
C THR A 136 22.20 2.64 12.87
N ALA A 137 21.07 3.32 12.66
CA ALA A 137 20.97 4.48 11.76
C ALA A 137 21.84 5.65 12.21
N SER A 138 22.00 5.85 13.52
CA SER A 138 22.75 6.97 14.09
C SER A 138 24.26 6.91 13.83
N LYS A 139 24.80 5.70 13.59
CA LYS A 139 26.22 5.47 13.31
C LYS A 139 26.62 5.87 11.89
N ASN A 140 25.68 5.79 10.94
CA ASN A 140 25.94 6.00 9.52
C ASN A 140 25.35 7.33 9.05
N PHE A 141 25.80 8.43 9.66
CA PHE A 141 25.31 9.78 9.37
C PHE A 141 25.97 10.37 8.12
N HIS A 142 25.59 9.85 6.95
CA HIS A 142 25.88 10.48 5.68
C HIS A 142 24.57 10.92 5.03
N GLY A 143 24.49 12.22 4.71
CA GLY A 143 23.37 12.78 3.96
C GLY A 143 23.43 12.27 2.54
N HIS A 144 22.47 11.42 2.16
CA HIS A 144 22.29 11.01 0.78
C HIS A 144 21.26 11.95 0.13
N GLN A 145 21.16 11.95 -1.20
CA GLN A 145 20.07 12.66 -1.90
C GLN A 145 18.71 11.94 -1.72
N GLU A 146 18.75 10.67 -1.31
CA GLU A 146 17.60 9.76 -1.21
C GLU A 146 17.81 8.75 -0.07
N ILE A 147 16.72 8.30 0.53
CA ILE A 147 16.77 7.31 1.62
C ILE A 147 17.18 5.96 1.04
N THR A 148 18.17 5.35 1.67
CA THR A 148 18.82 4.14 1.14
C THR A 148 18.94 3.08 2.23
N ILE A 149 18.46 1.86 1.94
CA ILE A 149 18.70 0.67 2.75
C ILE A 149 19.81 -0.12 2.05
N ASN A 150 21.01 -0.17 2.64
CA ASN A 150 22.17 -0.88 2.10
C ASN A 150 22.45 -2.14 2.91
N ALA A 151 22.41 -3.31 2.28
CA ALA A 151 22.64 -4.59 2.96
C ALA A 151 24.03 -4.72 3.61
N GLN A 152 25.00 -3.89 3.23
CA GLN A 152 26.31 -3.81 3.90
C GLN A 152 26.24 -3.23 5.32
N SER A 153 25.17 -2.48 5.62
CA SER A 153 25.02 -1.71 6.87
C SER A 153 23.98 -2.28 7.82
N TRP A 154 23.20 -3.27 7.40
CA TRP A 154 22.01 -3.76 8.10
C TRP A 154 21.93 -5.28 8.03
N SER A 155 21.47 -5.91 9.11
CA SER A 155 21.13 -7.34 9.08
C SER A 155 19.82 -7.59 8.34
N ASP A 156 19.61 -8.82 7.85
CA ASP A 156 18.39 -9.24 7.15
C ASP A 156 17.08 -8.84 7.85
N ASN A 157 17.00 -9.05 9.16
CA ASN A 157 15.82 -8.68 9.96
C ASN A 157 15.64 -7.15 10.05
N GLU A 158 16.73 -6.39 10.14
CA GLU A 158 16.68 -4.92 10.12
C GLU A 158 16.27 -4.41 8.74
N ILE A 159 16.80 -5.00 7.65
CA ILE A 159 16.42 -4.67 6.27
C ILE A 159 14.92 -4.89 6.09
N LEU A 160 14.40 -6.05 6.50
CA LEU A 160 12.96 -6.34 6.44
C LEU A 160 12.15 -5.32 7.23
N SER A 161 12.58 -5.03 8.46
CA SER A 161 11.91 -4.08 9.35
C SER A 161 11.84 -2.68 8.74
N LEU A 162 12.95 -2.20 8.18
CA LEU A 162 13.03 -0.88 7.55
C LEU A 162 12.13 -0.78 6.31
N GLY A 163 12.16 -1.78 5.44
CA GLY A 163 11.29 -1.80 4.26
C GLY A 163 9.81 -1.83 4.65
N ALA A 164 9.44 -2.66 5.63
CA ALA A 164 8.07 -2.72 6.15
C ALA A 164 7.63 -1.35 6.73
N ILE A 165 8.46 -0.73 7.56
CA ILE A 165 8.18 0.59 8.13
C ILE A 165 8.03 1.64 7.03
N PHE A 166 8.96 1.71 6.08
CA PHE A 166 8.92 2.72 5.03
C PHE A 166 7.73 2.54 4.08
N GLU A 167 7.34 1.31 3.74
CA GLU A 167 6.12 1.09 2.96
C GLU A 167 4.86 1.46 3.72
N TYR A 168 4.74 1.10 5.00
CA TYR A 168 3.59 1.46 5.83
C TYR A 168 3.39 2.98 5.93
N PHE A 169 4.49 3.73 6.07
CA PHE A 169 4.47 5.20 6.09
C PHE A 169 4.54 5.83 4.68
N GLN A 170 4.62 5.02 3.63
CA GLN A 170 4.75 5.41 2.22
C GLN A 170 5.90 6.39 1.96
N ILE A 171 7.06 6.10 2.53
CA ILE A 171 8.31 6.80 2.30
C ILE A 171 8.96 6.20 1.05
N GLN A 172 9.57 7.03 0.20
CA GLN A 172 10.33 6.53 -0.95
C GLN A 172 11.76 6.21 -0.54
N TRP A 173 12.27 5.07 -0.99
CA TRP A 173 13.61 4.59 -0.65
C TRP A 173 14.14 3.67 -1.77
N LYS A 174 15.45 3.40 -1.71
CA LYS A 174 16.15 2.46 -2.60
C LYS A 174 16.85 1.37 -1.81
N TYR A 175 16.92 0.18 -2.39
CA TYR A 175 17.66 -0.94 -1.84
C TYR A 175 18.99 -1.14 -2.56
N TYR A 176 20.05 -1.37 -1.80
CA TYR A 176 21.34 -1.79 -2.34
C TYR A 176 21.73 -3.12 -1.71
N ASN A 177 22.14 -4.07 -2.53
CA ASN A 177 22.53 -5.41 -2.10
C ASN A 177 23.89 -5.43 -1.38
N ALA A 178 24.39 -6.62 -1.03
CA ALA A 178 25.61 -6.78 -0.26
C ALA A 178 26.86 -6.26 -1.00
N GLU A 179 26.81 -6.19 -2.33
CA GLU A 179 27.83 -5.63 -3.19
C GLU A 179 27.77 -4.09 -3.27
N GLY A 180 26.76 -3.46 -2.66
CA GLY A 180 26.54 -2.03 -2.74
C GLY A 180 25.97 -1.59 -4.09
N ILE A 181 25.30 -2.49 -4.81
CA ILE A 181 24.68 -2.22 -6.12
C ILE A 181 23.17 -2.04 -5.93
N LEU A 182 22.59 -1.07 -6.65
CA LEU A 182 21.14 -0.85 -6.67
C LEU A 182 20.46 -2.12 -7.19
N ASP A 183 19.57 -2.69 -6.38
CA ASP A 183 18.93 -3.96 -6.68
C ASP A 183 17.46 -3.96 -6.27
N ASN A 184 16.74 -5.00 -6.67
CA ASN A 184 15.40 -5.25 -6.20
C ASN A 184 15.43 -5.63 -4.72
N TYR A 185 14.48 -5.09 -3.97
CA TYR A 185 14.34 -5.44 -2.57
C TYR A 185 13.99 -6.93 -2.40
N PRO A 186 14.72 -7.67 -1.54
CA PRO A 186 14.64 -9.13 -1.52
C PRO A 186 13.42 -9.67 -0.78
N TYR A 187 12.68 -8.83 -0.06
CA TYR A 187 11.51 -9.26 0.71
C TYR A 187 10.19 -8.85 0.06
N LYS A 188 9.19 -9.70 0.20
CA LYS A 188 7.81 -9.40 -0.18
C LYS A 188 7.19 -8.49 0.88
N ILE A 189 6.60 -7.37 0.47
CA ILE A 189 5.86 -6.51 1.39
C ILE A 189 4.37 -6.67 1.10
N SER A 190 3.63 -7.12 2.10
CA SER A 190 2.21 -7.36 1.99
C SER A 190 1.46 -6.02 2.00
N LEU A 191 1.23 -5.43 0.82
CA LEU A 191 0.40 -4.23 0.72
C LEU A 191 -0.99 -4.52 1.33
N SER A 192 -1.43 -3.65 2.25
CA SER A 192 -2.74 -3.71 2.90
C SER A 192 -3.86 -3.24 1.98
#